data_AF-A0A3L7USA7-F1
#
_entry.id   AF-A0A3L7USA7-F1
#
_cell.length_a   1.000
_cell.length_b   1.000
_cell.length_c   1.000
_cell.angle_alpha   90.00
_cell.angle_beta   90.00
_cell.angle_gamma   90.00
#
_symmetry.space_group_name_H-M   'P 1'
#
loop_
_entity.id
_entity.type
_entity.pdbx_description
1 polymer ?
#
loop_
_entity_poly.entity_id
_entity_poly.type
_entity_poly.pdbx_seq_one_letter_code
_entity_poly.pdbx_strand_id
1 'polypeptide(L)'
;MKKWLILAWLLIPVALVSYHFGPGQAAFAYRQAQTHLADAQKLEQDGHFDEAIDRYGETLAALPESDEPPPDLALRRDQLRLAQIRSRFQLGRLAETLDSLNVLIEDIERDHGANSALAEDARDLLGRVHYQAMVALRLKSAEEAVWKKHWELARQNFRFLAEHTTGRRNSLDRRNLEVVIKSFNLPQDAFAAPAGGATTTAGLATTKPPPPNAAANGGGPPTKADARPRPEAPPNKRPPPPDEFDLGS
;
A
#
# COMPACT_ATOMS: atom_id res chain seq x y z
N MET A 1 22.62 31.22 44.26
CA MET A 1 23.27 30.52 43.11
C MET A 1 23.58 29.04 43.40
N LYS A 2 24.23 28.69 44.51
CA LYS A 2 24.61 27.29 44.85
C LYS A 2 23.43 26.29 44.98
N LYS A 3 22.26 26.73 45.46
CA LYS A 3 21.03 25.91 45.55
C LYS A 3 20.45 25.52 44.18
N TRP A 4 20.56 26.40 43.18
CA TRP A 4 20.08 26.15 41.82
C TRP A 4 20.97 25.15 41.07
N LEU A 5 22.28 25.19 41.30
CA LEU A 5 23.23 24.19 40.80
C LEU A 5 22.92 22.78 41.35
N ILE A 6 22.59 22.67 42.63
CA ILE A 6 22.20 21.39 43.26
C ILE A 6 20.86 20.90 42.70
N LEU A 7 19.89 21.79 42.50
CA LEU A 7 18.59 21.44 41.92
C LEU A 7 18.72 20.95 40.47
N ALA A 8 19.51 21.65 39.64
CA ALA A 8 19.81 21.23 38.27
C ALA A 8 20.55 19.88 38.26
N TRP A 9 21.51 19.68 39.18
CA TRP A 9 22.24 18.42 39.33
C TRP A 9 21.34 17.24 39.72
N LEU A 10 20.31 17.47 40.53
CA LEU A 10 19.31 16.47 40.90
C LEU A 10 18.26 16.20 39.81
N LEU A 11 17.95 17.21 38.98
CA LEU A 11 17.00 17.07 37.87
C LEU A 11 17.58 16.30 36.68
N ILE A 12 18.89 16.40 36.42
CA ILE A 12 19.55 15.67 35.32
C ILE A 12 19.29 14.14 35.39
N PRO A 13 19.56 13.42 36.50
CA PRO A 13 19.32 11.99 36.56
C PRO A 13 17.83 11.63 36.47
N VAL A 14 16.93 12.45 37.01
CA VAL A 14 15.48 12.23 36.90
C VAL A 14 15.01 12.37 35.45
N ALA A 15 15.45 13.42 34.75
CA ALA A 15 15.16 13.61 33.33
C ALA A 15 15.75 12.49 32.46
N LEU A 16 16.97 12.02 32.78
CA LEU A 16 17.61 10.92 32.07
C LEU A 16 16.87 9.59 32.25
N VAL A 17 16.42 9.30 33.47
CA VAL A 17 15.59 8.12 33.78
C VAL A 17 14.25 8.20 33.05
N SER A 18 13.53 9.32 33.13
CA SER A 18 12.27 9.50 32.40
C SER A 18 12.44 9.40 30.89
N TYR A 19 13.54 9.93 30.32
CA TYR A 19 13.84 9.78 28.90
C TYR A 19 14.18 8.33 28.53
N HIS A 20 14.98 7.64 29.35
CA HIS A 20 15.37 6.26 29.06
C HIS A 20 14.17 5.31 29.06
N PHE A 21 13.25 5.46 30.02
CA PHE A 21 12.08 4.58 30.15
C PHE A 21 10.90 4.93 29.22
N GLY A 22 10.87 6.13 28.63
CA GLY A 22 9.84 6.51 27.64
C GLY A 22 10.39 6.58 26.21
N PRO A 23 10.87 7.76 25.76
CA PRO A 23 11.31 7.97 24.38
C PRO A 23 12.53 7.12 23.98
N GLY A 24 13.43 6.77 24.90
CA GLY A 24 14.60 5.94 24.63
C GLY A 24 14.23 4.51 24.21
N GLN A 25 13.27 3.88 24.90
CA GLN A 25 12.75 2.55 24.55
C GLN A 25 12.00 2.58 23.21
N ALA A 26 11.16 3.58 22.98
CA ALA A 26 10.43 3.74 21.72
C ALA A 26 11.40 3.88 20.52
N ALA A 27 12.47 4.66 20.67
CA ALA A 27 13.51 4.82 19.65
C ALA A 27 14.32 3.54 19.41
N PHE A 28 14.48 2.68 20.42
CA PHE A 28 15.10 1.37 20.26
C PHE A 28 14.17 0.39 19.53
N ALA A 29 12.92 0.28 19.96
CA ALA A 29 11.89 -0.55 19.33
C ALA A 29 11.71 -0.20 17.85
N TYR A 30 11.69 1.10 17.51
CA TYR A 30 11.59 1.55 16.12
C TYR A 30 12.81 1.15 15.27
N ARG A 31 14.03 1.25 15.81
CA ARG A 31 15.24 0.77 15.11
C ARG A 31 15.23 -0.74 14.92
N GLN A 32 14.76 -1.48 15.91
CA GLN A 32 14.59 -2.92 15.80
C GLN A 32 13.58 -3.26 14.70
N ALA A 33 12.39 -2.64 14.70
CA ALA A 33 11.40 -2.81 13.65
C ALA A 33 11.95 -2.46 12.25
N GLN A 34 12.74 -1.39 12.11
CA GLN A 34 13.40 -1.07 10.83
C GLN A 34 14.37 -2.16 10.36
N THR A 35 15.07 -2.81 11.29
CA THR A 35 15.98 -3.91 10.97
C THR A 35 15.21 -5.11 10.45
N HIS A 36 14.16 -5.54 11.18
CA HIS A 36 13.28 -6.64 10.75
C HIS A 36 12.62 -6.35 9.39
N LEU A 37 12.23 -5.09 9.14
CA LEU A 37 11.64 -4.68 7.88
C LEU A 37 12.63 -4.79 6.71
N ALA A 38 13.87 -4.35 6.90
CA ALA A 38 14.90 -4.47 5.88
C ALA A 38 15.20 -5.95 5.55
N ASP A 39 15.25 -6.80 6.58
CA ASP A 39 15.43 -8.24 6.42
C ASP A 39 14.24 -8.89 5.67
N ALA A 40 13.00 -8.53 6.05
CA ALA A 40 11.80 -9.00 5.36
C ALA A 40 11.81 -8.66 3.87
N GLN A 41 12.16 -7.41 3.53
CA GLN A 41 12.25 -6.96 2.13
C GLN A 41 13.35 -7.66 1.35
N LYS A 42 14.46 -8.00 2.00
CA LYS A 42 15.54 -8.76 1.38
C LYS A 42 15.08 -10.19 1.10
N LEU A 43 14.44 -10.85 2.06
CA LEU A 43 13.88 -12.19 1.88
C LEU A 43 12.82 -12.22 0.77
N GLU A 44 11.97 -11.20 0.66
CA GLU A 44 11.00 -11.08 -0.44
C GLU A 44 11.71 -10.96 -1.81
N GLN A 45 12.82 -10.21 -1.89
CA GLN A 45 13.62 -10.08 -3.11
C GLN A 45 14.34 -11.38 -3.48
N ASP A 46 14.80 -12.14 -2.48
CA ASP A 46 15.45 -13.43 -2.65
C ASP A 46 14.45 -14.57 -2.91
N GLY A 47 13.14 -14.29 -2.84
CA GLY A 47 12.05 -15.24 -3.08
C GLY A 47 11.72 -16.15 -1.88
N HIS A 48 12.32 -15.89 -0.72
CA HIS A 48 12.06 -16.60 0.53
C HIS A 48 10.80 -16.05 1.22
N PHE A 49 9.65 -16.22 0.57
CA PHE A 49 8.40 -15.59 1.01
C PHE A 49 7.88 -16.08 2.36
N ASP A 50 8.09 -17.35 2.71
CA ASP A 50 7.73 -17.87 4.04
C ASP A 50 8.50 -17.12 5.15
N GLU A 51 9.82 -17.03 5.03
CA GLU A 51 10.66 -16.29 5.99
C GLU A 51 10.33 -14.79 5.99
N ALA A 52 10.01 -14.21 4.83
CA ALA A 52 9.60 -12.81 4.74
C ALA A 52 8.31 -12.53 5.53
N ILE A 53 7.32 -13.44 5.47
CA ILE A 53 6.06 -13.31 6.22
C ILE A 53 6.33 -13.28 7.72
N ASP A 54 7.21 -14.16 8.21
CA ASP A 54 7.59 -14.23 9.61
C ASP A 54 8.29 -12.93 10.05
N ARG A 55 9.25 -12.43 9.24
CA ARG A 55 9.94 -11.16 9.52
C ARG A 55 9.02 -9.94 9.49
N TYR A 56 8.01 -9.92 8.62
CA TYR A 56 6.96 -8.89 8.69
C TYR A 56 6.15 -8.99 9.97
N GLY A 57 5.87 -10.20 10.47
CA GLY A 57 5.19 -10.41 11.76
C GLY A 57 6.01 -9.88 12.92
N GLU A 58 7.32 -10.16 12.94
CA GLU A 58 8.25 -9.62 13.94
C GLU A 58 8.33 -8.09 13.87
N THR A 59 8.35 -7.52 12.67
CA THR A 59 8.32 -6.07 12.46
C THR A 59 7.08 -5.45 13.10
N LEU A 60 5.90 -6.03 12.86
CA LEU A 60 4.64 -5.56 13.42
C LEU A 60 4.62 -5.66 14.95
N ALA A 61 5.16 -6.74 15.52
CA ALA A 61 5.25 -6.94 16.97
C ALA A 61 6.27 -6.00 17.64
N ALA A 62 7.33 -5.61 16.93
CA ALA A 62 8.35 -4.69 17.44
C ALA A 62 7.93 -3.20 17.37
N LEU A 63 6.84 -2.87 16.66
CA LEU A 63 6.35 -1.50 16.60
C LEU A 63 5.80 -1.08 17.97
N PRO A 64 6.25 0.06 18.54
CA PRO A 64 5.87 0.47 19.87
C PRO A 64 4.36 0.68 19.98
N GLU A 65 3.78 0.14 21.03
CA GLU A 65 2.46 0.57 21.52
C GLU A 65 2.71 1.82 22.37
N SER A 66 2.27 2.98 21.87
CA SER A 66 2.40 4.26 22.55
C SER A 66 1.00 4.78 22.86
N ASP A 67 0.80 5.32 24.05
CA ASP A 67 -0.43 6.02 24.43
C ASP A 67 -0.70 7.22 23.50
N GLU A 68 0.38 7.84 23.01
CA GLU A 68 0.36 8.87 21.97
C GLU A 68 1.16 8.36 20.75
N PRO A 69 0.52 7.60 19.84
CA PRO A 69 1.21 7.08 18.68
C PRO A 69 1.51 8.21 17.68
N PRO A 70 2.64 8.15 16.96
CA PRO A 70 2.87 9.03 15.82
C PRO A 70 1.70 8.97 14.84
N PRO A 71 1.31 10.10 14.22
CA PRO A 71 0.11 10.17 13.37
C PRO A 71 0.18 9.23 12.15
N ASP A 72 1.38 8.81 11.75
CA ASP A 72 1.61 7.91 10.63
C ASP A 72 1.82 6.43 11.02
N LEU A 73 1.81 6.11 12.32
CA LEU A 73 2.05 4.74 12.79
C LEU A 73 0.97 3.77 12.30
N ALA A 74 -0.29 4.18 12.31
CA ALA A 74 -1.41 3.37 11.80
C ALA A 74 -1.23 3.05 10.31
N LEU A 75 -0.95 4.08 9.50
CA LEU A 75 -0.68 3.92 8.07
C LEU A 75 0.48 2.94 7.81
N ARG A 76 1.59 3.09 8.56
CA ARG A 76 2.75 2.17 8.43
C ARG A 76 2.41 0.74 8.84
N ARG A 77 1.61 0.54 9.90
CA ARG A 77 1.14 -0.79 10.32
C ARG A 77 0.33 -1.45 9.21
N ASP A 78 -0.59 -0.73 8.59
CA ASP A 78 -1.42 -1.29 7.51
C ASP A 78 -0.64 -1.54 6.23
N GLN A 79 0.33 -0.68 5.89
CA GLN A 79 1.29 -0.93 4.81
C GLN A 79 2.09 -2.23 5.03
N LEU A 80 2.55 -2.47 6.26
CA LEU A 80 3.27 -3.69 6.63
C LEU A 80 2.37 -4.93 6.56
N ARG A 81 1.13 -4.84 7.06
CA ARG A 81 0.14 -5.92 6.92
C ARG A 81 -0.13 -6.24 5.46
N LEU A 82 -0.29 -5.23 4.60
CA LEU A 82 -0.50 -5.42 3.17
C LEU A 82 0.72 -6.09 2.50
N ALA A 83 1.95 -5.69 2.86
CA ALA A 83 3.16 -6.33 2.36
C ALA A 83 3.28 -7.80 2.80
N GLN A 84 2.92 -8.10 4.05
CA GLN A 84 2.88 -9.47 4.56
C GLN A 84 1.86 -10.34 3.80
N ILE A 85 0.64 -9.82 3.57
CA ILE A 85 -0.39 -10.52 2.79
C ILE A 85 0.06 -10.71 1.33
N ARG A 86 0.74 -9.71 0.75
CA ARG A 86 1.33 -9.85 -0.59
C ARG A 86 2.37 -10.97 -0.64
N SER A 87 3.17 -11.14 0.40
CA SER A 87 4.12 -12.27 0.49
C SER A 87 3.38 -13.63 0.57
N ARG A 88 2.27 -13.71 1.32
CA ARG A 88 1.40 -14.92 1.33
C ARG A 88 0.82 -15.24 -0.04
N PHE A 89 0.44 -14.22 -0.80
CA PHE A 89 -0.04 -14.38 -2.17
C PHE A 89 1.03 -15.02 -3.08
N GLN A 90 2.30 -14.65 -2.93
CA GLN A 90 3.39 -15.23 -3.72
C GLN A 90 3.57 -16.74 -3.49
N LEU A 91 3.32 -17.20 -2.27
CA LEU A 91 3.30 -18.63 -1.92
C LEU A 91 2.10 -19.40 -2.49
N GLY A 92 1.16 -18.73 -3.15
CA GLY A 92 -0.04 -19.35 -3.70
C GLY A 92 -1.10 -19.71 -2.66
N ARG A 93 -1.02 -19.18 -1.43
CA ARG A 93 -2.01 -19.39 -0.36
C ARG A 93 -3.26 -18.52 -0.57
N LEU A 94 -4.00 -18.78 -1.65
CA LEU A 94 -5.07 -17.89 -2.13
C LEU A 94 -6.22 -17.70 -1.13
N ALA A 95 -6.66 -18.78 -0.46
CA ALA A 95 -7.78 -18.70 0.50
C ALA A 95 -7.43 -17.82 1.72
N GLU A 96 -6.30 -18.13 2.38
CA GLU A 96 -5.79 -17.33 3.50
C GLU A 96 -5.53 -15.87 3.12
N THR A 97 -5.05 -15.65 1.89
CA THR A 97 -4.82 -14.31 1.35
C THR A 97 -6.14 -13.55 1.21
N LEU A 98 -7.19 -14.17 0.66
CA LEU A 98 -8.51 -13.54 0.53
C LEU A 98 -9.10 -13.18 1.89
N ASP A 99 -9.09 -14.11 2.83
CA ASP A 99 -9.66 -13.89 4.17
C ASP A 99 -8.95 -12.72 4.88
N SER A 100 -7.61 -12.72 4.85
CA SER A 100 -6.82 -11.66 5.49
C SER A 100 -6.98 -10.31 4.78
N LEU A 101 -7.06 -10.31 3.44
CA LEU A 101 -7.12 -9.09 2.64
C LEU A 101 -8.49 -8.41 2.71
N ASN A 102 -9.58 -9.19 2.81
CA ASN A 102 -10.93 -8.65 2.98
C ASN A 102 -11.07 -7.91 4.32
N VAL A 103 -10.49 -8.45 5.40
CA VAL A 103 -10.46 -7.75 6.69
C VAL A 103 -9.61 -6.48 6.59
N LEU A 104 -8.41 -6.60 6.02
CA LEU A 104 -7.49 -5.47 5.94
C LEU A 104 -8.02 -4.31 5.07
N ILE A 105 -8.70 -4.60 3.96
CA ILE A 105 -9.25 -3.53 3.11
C ILE A 105 -10.36 -2.77 3.83
N GLU A 106 -11.23 -3.44 4.59
CA GLU A 106 -12.26 -2.78 5.40
C GLU A 106 -11.64 -1.84 6.45
N ASP A 107 -10.59 -2.31 7.14
CA ASP A 107 -9.84 -1.48 8.09
C ASP A 107 -9.18 -0.28 7.40
N ILE A 108 -8.52 -0.49 6.26
CA ILE A 108 -7.86 0.59 5.51
C ILE A 108 -8.86 1.64 5.04
N GLU A 109 -10.02 1.22 4.53
CA GLU A 109 -11.04 2.14 4.03
C GLU A 109 -11.68 2.94 5.15
N ARG A 110 -11.90 2.32 6.31
CA ARG A 110 -12.43 2.99 7.50
C ARG A 110 -11.44 4.04 8.02
N ASP A 111 -10.15 3.71 8.07
CA ASP A 111 -9.16 4.52 8.78
C ASP A 111 -8.49 5.56 7.87
N HIS A 112 -8.31 5.26 6.58
CA HIS A 112 -7.61 6.14 5.61
C HIS A 112 -8.50 6.62 4.46
N GLY A 113 -9.70 6.05 4.30
CA GLY A 113 -10.65 6.38 3.24
C GLY A 113 -10.50 5.50 1.98
N ALA A 114 -11.64 5.29 1.29
CA ALA A 114 -11.74 4.40 0.13
C ALA A 114 -10.92 4.80 -1.10
N ASN A 115 -10.59 6.10 -1.23
CA ASN A 115 -9.78 6.63 -2.33
C ASN A 115 -8.33 6.90 -1.91
N SER A 116 -7.88 6.38 -0.75
CA SER A 116 -6.48 6.51 -0.35
C SER A 116 -5.58 5.63 -1.22
N ALA A 117 -4.32 6.04 -1.42
CA ALA A 117 -3.36 5.25 -2.19
C ALA A 117 -3.17 3.83 -1.63
N LEU A 118 -3.29 3.67 -0.30
CA LEU A 118 -3.23 2.37 0.35
C LEU A 118 -4.48 1.51 0.06
N ALA A 119 -5.68 2.10 0.07
CA ALA A 119 -6.91 1.41 -0.32
C ALA A 119 -6.87 0.99 -1.81
N GLU A 120 -6.30 1.82 -2.69
CA GLU A 120 -6.08 1.46 -4.08
C GLU A 120 -5.11 0.28 -4.22
N ASP A 121 -4.02 0.25 -3.44
CA ASP A 121 -3.04 -0.86 -3.46
C ASP A 121 -3.64 -2.17 -2.92
N ALA A 122 -4.49 -2.09 -1.89
CA ALA A 122 -5.22 -3.24 -1.38
C ALA A 122 -6.24 -3.77 -2.41
N ARG A 123 -6.98 -2.88 -3.09
CA ARG A 123 -7.90 -3.25 -4.19
C ARG A 123 -7.17 -3.88 -5.37
N ASP A 124 -6.00 -3.37 -5.75
CA ASP A 124 -5.18 -3.96 -6.83
C ASP A 124 -4.79 -5.39 -6.45
N LEU A 125 -4.32 -5.60 -5.21
CA LEU A 125 -4.00 -6.94 -4.73
C LEU A 125 -5.25 -7.84 -4.71
N LEU A 126 -6.40 -7.35 -4.24
CA LEU A 126 -7.64 -8.13 -4.17
C LEU A 126 -8.11 -8.56 -5.56
N GLY A 127 -8.04 -7.66 -6.53
CA GLY A 127 -8.29 -7.95 -7.94
C GLY A 127 -7.38 -9.04 -8.49
N ARG A 128 -6.07 -8.99 -8.18
CA ARG A 128 -5.09 -10.02 -8.58
C ARG A 128 -5.36 -11.38 -7.95
N VAL A 129 -5.70 -11.41 -6.66
CA VAL A 129 -5.97 -12.66 -5.94
C VAL A 129 -7.21 -13.34 -6.51
N HIS A 130 -8.28 -12.57 -6.79
CA HIS A 130 -9.46 -13.11 -7.45
C HIS A 130 -9.19 -13.56 -8.88
N TYR A 131 -8.39 -12.82 -9.65
CA TYR A 131 -7.97 -13.26 -10.98
C TYR A 131 -7.23 -14.61 -10.89
N GLN A 132 -6.28 -14.74 -9.97
CA GLN A 132 -5.54 -15.98 -9.77
C GLN A 132 -6.42 -17.13 -9.30
N ALA A 133 -7.40 -16.86 -8.43
CA ALA A 133 -8.38 -17.86 -8.00
C ALA A 133 -9.23 -18.36 -9.17
N MET A 134 -9.69 -17.46 -10.05
CA MET A 134 -10.37 -17.82 -11.29
C MET A 134 -9.50 -18.70 -12.19
N VAL A 135 -8.24 -18.31 -12.43
CA VAL A 135 -7.30 -19.09 -13.23
C VAL A 135 -7.10 -20.49 -12.64
N ALA A 136 -6.84 -20.58 -11.34
CA ALA A 136 -6.65 -21.86 -10.64
C ALA A 136 -7.89 -22.77 -10.72
N LEU A 137 -9.10 -22.20 -10.60
CA LEU A 137 -10.35 -22.94 -10.73
C LEU A 137 -10.58 -23.44 -12.15
N ARG A 138 -10.27 -22.62 -13.16
CA ARG A 138 -10.35 -23.03 -14.57
C ARG A 138 -9.36 -24.14 -14.90
N LEU A 139 -8.14 -24.08 -14.38
CA LEU A 139 -7.15 -25.16 -14.55
C LEU A 139 -7.60 -26.49 -13.93
N LYS A 140 -8.40 -26.43 -12.86
CA LYS A 140 -9.01 -27.59 -12.21
C LYS A 140 -10.33 -28.03 -12.86
N SER A 141 -10.70 -27.44 -14.00
CA SER A 141 -11.97 -27.69 -14.68
C SER A 141 -13.20 -27.53 -13.77
N ALA A 142 -13.16 -26.54 -12.87
CA ALA A 142 -14.30 -26.22 -12.02
C ALA A 142 -15.49 -25.71 -12.85
N GLU A 143 -16.69 -25.82 -12.28
CA GLU A 143 -17.92 -25.33 -12.90
C GLU A 143 -17.84 -23.83 -13.24
N GLU A 144 -18.45 -23.44 -14.37
CA GLU A 144 -18.48 -22.04 -14.83
C GLU A 144 -18.95 -21.07 -13.73
N ALA A 145 -20.05 -21.41 -13.05
CA ALA A 145 -20.60 -20.56 -12.00
C ALA A 145 -19.57 -20.24 -10.89
N VAL A 146 -18.69 -21.19 -10.56
CA VAL A 146 -17.71 -21.05 -9.49
C VAL A 146 -16.59 -20.10 -9.91
N TRP A 147 -15.96 -20.31 -11.06
CA TRP A 147 -14.85 -19.45 -11.50
C TRP A 147 -15.33 -18.07 -11.98
N LYS A 148 -16.55 -17.98 -12.51
CA LYS A 148 -17.16 -16.71 -12.96
C LYS A 148 -17.39 -15.74 -11.82
N LYS A 149 -17.69 -16.23 -10.61
CA LYS A 149 -17.77 -15.39 -9.40
C LYS A 149 -16.46 -14.64 -9.17
N HIS A 150 -15.33 -15.36 -9.21
CA HIS A 150 -14.01 -14.76 -9.03
C HIS A 150 -13.62 -13.83 -10.18
N TRP A 151 -13.98 -14.18 -11.41
CA TRP A 151 -13.82 -13.28 -12.55
C TRP A 151 -14.53 -11.94 -12.35
N GLU A 152 -15.80 -11.96 -11.95
CA GLU A 152 -16.59 -10.74 -11.76
C GLU A 152 -16.05 -9.91 -10.59
N LEU A 153 -15.60 -10.54 -9.51
CA LEU A 153 -14.95 -9.83 -8.39
C LEU A 153 -13.62 -9.18 -8.80
N ALA A 154 -12.79 -9.86 -9.60
CA ALA A 154 -11.58 -9.27 -10.14
C ALA A 154 -11.90 -8.07 -11.05
N ARG A 155 -12.91 -8.21 -11.92
CA ARG A 155 -13.37 -7.17 -12.83
C ARG A 155 -13.87 -5.94 -12.07
N GLN A 156 -14.67 -6.12 -11.03
CA GLN A 156 -15.19 -5.02 -10.21
C GLN A 156 -14.06 -4.20 -9.58
N ASN A 157 -13.06 -4.87 -8.99
CA ASN A 157 -11.89 -4.20 -8.40
C ASN A 157 -11.10 -3.38 -9.43
N PHE A 158 -10.75 -3.97 -10.58
CA PHE A 158 -10.00 -3.24 -11.60
C PHE A 158 -10.84 -2.16 -12.31
N ARG A 159 -12.15 -2.35 -12.41
CA ARG A 159 -13.05 -1.31 -12.91
C ARG A 159 -13.05 -0.11 -11.97
N PHE A 160 -13.21 -0.34 -10.67
CA PHE A 160 -13.13 0.71 -9.67
C PHE A 160 -11.83 1.49 -9.80
N LEU A 161 -10.68 0.80 -9.85
CA LEU A 161 -9.36 1.43 -10.01
C LEU A 161 -9.24 2.22 -11.31
N ALA A 162 -9.73 1.68 -12.43
CA ALA A 162 -9.70 2.37 -13.72
C ALA A 162 -10.57 3.64 -13.77
N GLU A 163 -11.58 3.75 -12.91
CA GLU A 163 -12.47 4.91 -12.81
C GLU A 163 -11.95 5.96 -11.80
N HIS A 164 -11.26 5.52 -10.74
CA HIS A 164 -10.92 6.39 -9.60
C HIS A 164 -9.44 6.81 -9.53
N THR A 165 -8.53 6.11 -10.21
CA THR A 165 -7.10 6.48 -10.24
C THR A 165 -6.81 7.46 -11.38
N THR A 166 -5.68 8.18 -11.29
CA THR A 166 -5.27 9.17 -12.30
C THR A 166 -3.85 8.92 -12.84
N GLY A 167 -3.52 9.57 -13.96
CA GLY A 167 -2.16 9.57 -14.53
C GLY A 167 -1.64 8.19 -14.95
N ARG A 168 -0.38 7.88 -14.60
CA ARG A 168 0.28 6.61 -14.98
C ARG A 168 -0.41 5.40 -14.37
N ARG A 169 -0.88 5.51 -13.13
CA ARG A 169 -1.60 4.44 -12.41
C ARG A 169 -2.89 4.06 -13.17
N ASN A 170 -3.68 5.05 -13.58
CA ASN A 170 -4.87 4.82 -14.39
C ASN A 170 -4.61 4.01 -15.67
N SER A 171 -3.52 4.31 -16.38
CA SER A 171 -3.16 3.56 -17.59
C SER A 171 -2.87 2.08 -17.30
N LEU A 172 -2.32 1.77 -16.11
CA LEU A 172 -2.04 0.41 -15.67
C LEU A 172 -3.33 -0.30 -15.28
N ASP A 173 -4.19 0.36 -14.51
CA ASP A 173 -5.45 -0.23 -14.04
C ASP A 173 -6.41 -0.52 -15.19
N ARG A 174 -6.45 0.37 -16.21
CA ARG A 174 -7.19 0.12 -17.46
C ARG A 174 -6.68 -1.09 -18.21
N ARG A 175 -5.35 -1.27 -18.32
CA ARG A 175 -4.77 -2.48 -18.93
C ARG A 175 -5.13 -3.74 -18.14
N ASN A 176 -5.06 -3.69 -16.81
CA ASN A 176 -5.44 -4.81 -15.96
C ASN A 176 -6.92 -5.18 -16.14
N LEU A 177 -7.81 -4.18 -16.18
CA LEU A 177 -9.22 -4.38 -16.47
C LEU A 177 -9.43 -5.06 -17.84
N GLU A 178 -8.75 -4.59 -18.88
CA GLU A 178 -8.84 -5.19 -20.22
C GLU A 178 -8.39 -6.66 -20.24
N VAL A 179 -7.33 -7.00 -19.50
CA VAL A 179 -6.85 -8.38 -19.37
C VAL A 179 -7.91 -9.26 -18.71
N VAL A 180 -8.52 -8.79 -17.61
CA VAL A 180 -9.61 -9.53 -16.95
C VAL A 180 -10.82 -9.67 -17.87
N ILE A 181 -11.23 -8.63 -18.59
CA ILE A 181 -12.37 -8.72 -19.51
C ILE A 181 -12.10 -9.75 -20.62
N LYS A 182 -10.89 -9.72 -21.21
CA LYS A 182 -10.50 -10.67 -22.26
C LYS A 182 -10.42 -12.10 -21.75
N SER A 183 -10.01 -12.32 -20.50
CA SER A 183 -9.84 -13.66 -19.94
C SER A 183 -11.14 -14.46 -19.85
N PHE A 184 -12.30 -13.80 -19.86
CA PHE A 184 -13.60 -14.47 -19.87
C PHE A 184 -13.75 -15.44 -21.05
N ASN A 185 -13.32 -15.02 -22.24
CA ASN A 185 -13.49 -15.77 -23.49
C ASN A 185 -12.27 -16.63 -23.87
N LEU A 186 -11.19 -16.57 -23.08
CA LEU A 186 -10.00 -17.36 -23.37
C LEU A 186 -10.31 -18.86 -23.19
N PRO A 187 -9.78 -19.74 -24.05
CA PRO A 187 -9.91 -21.18 -23.86
C PRO A 187 -9.07 -21.64 -22.65
N GLN A 188 -9.37 -22.83 -22.10
CA GLN A 188 -8.76 -23.30 -20.84
C GLN A 188 -7.24 -23.53 -20.96
N ASP A 189 -6.77 -23.96 -22.11
CA ASP A 189 -5.36 -24.16 -22.46
C ASP A 189 -4.57 -22.85 -22.47
N ALA A 190 -5.22 -21.70 -22.71
CA ALA A 190 -4.57 -20.40 -22.65
C ALA A 190 -4.09 -20.01 -21.23
N PHE A 191 -4.54 -20.71 -20.19
CA PHE A 191 -4.12 -20.49 -18.80
C PHE A 191 -3.03 -21.43 -18.32
N ALA A 192 -2.61 -22.40 -19.14
CA ALA A 192 -1.51 -23.28 -18.78
C ALA A 192 -0.19 -22.49 -18.77
N ALA A 193 0.53 -22.54 -17.65
CA ALA A 193 1.85 -21.91 -17.55
C ALA A 193 2.84 -22.61 -18.49
N PRO A 194 3.79 -21.88 -19.11
CA PRO A 194 4.97 -22.52 -19.69
C PRO A 194 5.72 -23.26 -18.56
N ALA A 195 6.23 -24.45 -18.85
CA ALA A 195 6.83 -25.33 -17.85
C ALA A 195 7.90 -24.60 -17.02
N GLY A 196 7.60 -24.38 -15.73
CA GLY A 196 8.51 -23.82 -14.73
C GLY A 196 8.26 -22.34 -14.39
N GLY A 197 7.60 -22.06 -13.26
CA GLY A 197 7.80 -20.81 -12.53
C GLY A 197 6.52 -20.14 -12.01
N ALA A 198 6.47 -20.00 -10.68
CA ALA A 198 5.68 -19.07 -9.85
C ALA A 198 4.16 -18.93 -10.10
N THR A 199 3.45 -18.45 -9.08
CA THR A 199 2.04 -18.08 -9.15
C THR A 199 1.88 -16.85 -10.08
N THR A 200 1.86 -17.07 -11.40
CA THR A 200 1.91 -15.95 -12.35
C THR A 200 0.53 -15.30 -12.46
N THR A 201 0.43 -14.01 -12.09
CA THR A 201 -0.68 -13.12 -12.49
C THR A 201 -0.60 -12.80 -13.99
N ALA A 202 -0.39 -13.82 -14.82
CA ALA A 202 0.02 -13.72 -16.22
C ALA A 202 -0.86 -12.73 -16.98
N GLY A 203 -0.19 -11.75 -17.61
CA GLY A 203 -0.84 -10.70 -18.38
C GLY A 203 -1.23 -9.45 -17.58
N LEU A 204 -1.35 -9.50 -16.25
CA LEU A 204 -1.58 -8.28 -15.45
C LEU A 204 -0.29 -7.46 -15.35
N ALA A 205 -0.38 -6.17 -15.67
CA ALA A 205 0.69 -5.23 -15.46
C ALA A 205 0.92 -4.99 -13.96
N THR A 206 2.16 -4.99 -13.52
CA THR A 206 2.55 -4.81 -12.11
C THR A 206 2.97 -3.36 -11.86
N THR A 207 2.49 -2.79 -10.76
CA THR A 207 3.24 -1.74 -10.08
C THR A 207 4.32 -2.46 -9.28
N LYS A 208 5.60 -2.14 -9.50
CA LYS A 208 6.61 -2.48 -8.49
C LYS A 208 6.23 -1.67 -7.25
N PRO A 209 5.99 -2.27 -6.08
CA PRO A 209 5.52 -1.51 -4.94
C PRO A 209 6.56 -0.47 -4.55
N PRO A 210 6.16 0.76 -4.17
CA PRO A 210 7.08 1.66 -3.51
C PRO A 210 7.51 1.01 -2.17
N PRO A 211 8.78 1.11 -1.77
CA PRO A 211 9.16 0.72 -0.42
C PRO A 211 8.33 1.54 0.58
N PRO A 212 7.92 0.98 1.73
CA PRO A 212 7.13 1.67 2.76
C PRO A 212 7.79 2.95 3.30
N ASN A 213 9.05 3.23 2.92
CA ASN A 213 9.80 4.43 3.26
C ASN A 213 9.84 5.50 2.16
N ALA A 214 8.99 5.43 1.14
CA ALA A 214 8.80 6.55 0.23
C ALA A 214 8.00 7.67 0.92
N ALA A 215 8.64 8.32 1.90
CA ALA A 215 8.26 9.66 2.31
C ALA A 215 8.18 10.53 1.05
N ALA A 216 7.16 11.38 0.98
CA ALA A 216 6.99 12.38 -0.06
C ALA A 216 8.18 13.35 -0.06
N ASN A 217 9.30 12.95 -0.68
CA ASN A 217 10.43 13.81 -0.94
C ASN A 217 10.05 14.72 -2.10
N GLY A 218 9.43 15.85 -1.76
CA GLY A 218 9.46 17.06 -2.57
C GLY A 218 10.90 17.54 -2.69
N GLY A 219 11.64 16.96 -3.63
CA GLY A 219 13.06 17.22 -3.85
C GLY A 219 13.47 16.72 -5.21
N GLY A 220 12.85 17.27 -6.27
CA GLY A 220 13.35 17.08 -7.62
C GLY A 220 14.74 17.73 -7.77
N PRO A 221 15.70 17.09 -8.46
CA PRO A 221 16.96 17.74 -8.80
C PRO A 221 16.71 18.93 -9.74
N PRO A 222 17.53 19.99 -9.72
CA PRO A 222 17.33 21.14 -10.61
C PRO A 222 17.46 20.69 -12.07
N THR A 223 16.32 20.62 -12.77
CA THR A 223 16.29 20.44 -14.21
C THR A 223 16.88 21.67 -14.88
N LYS A 224 17.86 21.43 -15.77
CA LYS A 224 18.51 22.43 -16.63
C LYS A 224 17.48 23.38 -17.25
N ALA A 225 17.82 24.67 -17.24
CA ALA A 225 17.02 25.73 -17.84
C ALA A 225 16.73 25.45 -19.33
N ASP A 226 15.45 25.30 -19.67
CA ASP A 226 14.97 25.20 -21.05
C ASP A 226 14.90 26.62 -21.64
N ALA A 227 15.78 26.91 -22.60
CA ALA A 227 15.93 28.22 -23.24
C ALA A 227 14.94 28.40 -24.39
N ARG A 228 13.63 28.38 -24.09
CA ARG A 228 12.58 28.72 -25.06
C ARG A 228 11.85 30.00 -24.63
N PRO A 229 11.61 30.96 -25.54
CA PRO A 229 10.89 32.18 -25.21
C PRO A 229 9.43 31.87 -24.83
N ARG A 230 8.99 32.45 -23.71
CA ARG A 230 7.65 32.32 -23.15
C ARG A 230 6.65 33.15 -23.97
N PRO A 231 5.45 32.66 -24.32
CA PRO A 231 4.40 33.47 -24.93
C PRO A 231 3.87 34.52 -23.95
N GLU A 232 3.52 35.70 -24.47
CA GLU A 232 3.01 36.86 -23.72
C GLU A 232 1.69 36.58 -22.99
N ALA A 233 1.54 37.17 -21.80
CA ALA A 233 0.37 37.04 -20.95
C ALA A 233 -0.80 37.92 -21.43
N PRO A 234 -2.07 37.46 -21.35
CA PRO A 234 -3.23 38.31 -21.62
C PRO A 234 -3.53 39.28 -20.45
N PRO A 235 -4.12 40.46 -20.72
CA PRO A 235 -4.28 41.52 -19.72
C PRO A 235 -5.42 41.27 -18.71
N ASN A 236 -5.09 41.68 -17.48
CA ASN A 236 -5.86 41.81 -16.25
C ASN A 236 -7.39 42.08 -16.43
N LYS A 237 -8.24 41.15 -15.96
CA LYS A 237 -9.68 41.39 -15.71
C LYS A 237 -9.98 41.32 -14.21
N ARG A 238 -10.63 42.36 -13.69
CA ARG A 238 -11.01 42.55 -12.27
C ARG A 238 -11.92 41.43 -11.74
N PRO A 239 -11.90 41.15 -10.42
CA PRO A 239 -12.83 40.21 -9.80
C PRO A 239 -14.26 40.80 -9.69
N PRO A 240 -15.32 39.97 -9.80
CA PRO A 240 -16.70 40.38 -9.49
C PRO A 240 -16.96 40.46 -7.97
N PRO A 241 -17.91 41.30 -7.52
CA PRO A 241 -18.28 41.43 -6.10
C PRO A 241 -19.12 40.24 -5.58
N PRO A 242 -19.24 40.07 -4.25
CA PRO A 242 -19.94 38.94 -3.65
C PRO A 242 -21.43 39.21 -3.48
N ASP A 243 -22.29 38.43 -4.15
CA ASP A 243 -23.73 38.43 -3.91
C ASP A 243 -24.10 37.27 -2.98
N GLU A 244 -24.29 37.63 -1.71
CA GLU A 244 -25.54 37.45 -0.94
C GLU A 244 -26.43 36.26 -1.35
N PHE A 245 -26.26 35.12 -0.67
CA PHE A 245 -27.29 34.07 -0.64
C PHE A 245 -28.24 34.33 0.54
N ASP A 246 -29.36 34.95 0.19
CA ASP A 246 -30.57 35.04 1.00
C ASP A 246 -31.38 33.73 0.94
N LEU A 247 -32.25 33.62 1.92
CA LEU A 247 -32.95 32.48 2.47
C LEU A 247 -33.95 31.79 1.52
N GLY A 248 -34.06 30.47 1.71
CA GLY A 248 -35.35 29.83 1.99
C GLY A 248 -36.32 29.57 0.84
N SER A 249 -36.52 28.29 0.57
CA SER A 249 -37.86 27.66 0.49
C SER A 249 -37.75 26.21 0.95
#